data_AF-A0A389MCG5-F1
#
_entry.id   AF-A0A389MCG5-F1
#
_cell.length_a   1.000
_cell.length_b   1.000
_cell.length_c   1.000
_cell.angle_alpha   90.00
_cell.angle_beta   90.00
_cell.angle_gamma   90.00
#
_symmetry.space_group_name_H-M   'P 1'
#
loop_
_entity.id
_entity.type
_entity.pdbx_description
1 polymer ?
#
loop_
_entity_poly.entity_id
_entity_poly.type
_entity_poly.pdbx_seq_one_letter_code
_entity_poly.pdbx_strand_id
1 'polypeptide(L)' 'MENLNKQQLILSRIQLIADISQTAQCNSKEFLIFMSLISELASQALPDNHDDAVPCDLNQTDSH' A
#
# COMPACT_ATOMS: atom_id res chain seq x y z
N MET A 1 4.00 21.51 10.55
CA MET A 1 4.13 21.50 9.06
C MET A 1 5.02 20.35 8.57
N GLU A 2 6.06 19.93 9.31
CA GLU A 2 6.95 18.81 8.94
C GLU A 2 6.25 17.44 8.74
N ASN A 3 5.26 17.11 9.57
CA ASN A 3 4.58 15.81 9.50
C ASN A 3 3.81 15.61 8.17
N LEU A 4 3.18 16.67 7.67
CA LEU A 4 2.48 16.67 6.36
C LEU A 4 3.46 16.44 5.20
N ASN A 5 4.65 17.03 5.25
CA ASN A 5 5.68 16.84 4.23
C ASN A 5 6.22 15.40 4.22
N LYS A 6 6.38 14.79 5.41
CA LYS A 6 6.83 13.39 5.52
C LYS A 6 5.78 12.41 4.99
N GLN A 7 4.51 12.62 5.31
CA GLN A 7 3.42 11.79 4.82
C GLN A 7 3.28 11.88 3.29
N GLN A 8 3.32 13.08 2.72
CA GLN A 8 3.28 13.29 1.27
C GLN A 8 4.45 12.62 0.54
N LEU A 9 5.65 12.65 1.13
CA LEU A 9 6.82 11.97 0.59
C LEU A 9 6.64 10.45 0.56
N ILE A 10 6.10 9.87 1.63
CA ILE A 10 5.84 8.43 1.71
C ILE A 10 4.76 8.02 0.71
N LEU A 11 3.67 8.79 0.60
CA LEU A 11 2.61 8.54 -0.38
C LEU A 11 3.12 8.63 -1.82
N SER A 12 3.96 9.62 -2.12
CA SER A 12 4.60 9.76 -3.44
C SER A 12 5.48 8.54 -3.78
N ARG A 13 6.16 7.98 -2.78
CA ARG A 13 6.96 6.76 -2.93
C ARG A 13 6.10 5.53 -3.19
N ILE A 14 4.98 5.38 -2.48
CA ILE A 14 4.00 4.31 -2.71
C ILE A 14 3.49 4.36 -4.15
N GLN A 15 3.09 5.55 -4.61
CA GLN A 15 2.59 5.74 -5.96
C GLN A 15 3.62 5.37 -7.02
N LEU A 16 4.87 5.84 -6.87
CA LEU A 16 5.96 5.48 -7.77
C LEU A 16 6.20 3.96 -7.84
N ILE A 17 6.19 3.29 -6.69
CA ILE A 17 6.37 1.83 -6.64
C ILE A 17 5.23 1.13 -7.36
N ALA A 18 3.98 1.53 -7.11
CA ALA A 18 2.80 0.95 -7.76
C ALA A 18 2.84 1.12 -9.29
N ASP A 19 3.23 2.31 -9.78
CA ASP A 19 3.35 2.59 -11.21
C ASP A 19 4.45 1.72 -11.86
N ILE A 20 5.59 1.57 -11.18
CA ILE A 20 6.67 0.68 -11.65
C ILE A 20 6.21 -0.77 -11.65
N SER A 21 5.56 -1.25 -10.59
CA SER A 21 5.09 -2.64 -10.50
C SER A 21 4.08 -2.98 -11.60
N GLN A 22 3.22 -2.04 -11.98
CA GLN A 22 2.27 -2.22 -13.09
C GLN A 22 2.97 -2.24 -14.45
N THR A 23 3.97 -1.38 -14.67
CA THR A 23 4.67 -1.28 -15.96
C THR A 23 5.73 -2.35 -16.17
N ALA A 24 6.34 -2.84 -15.10
CA ALA A 24 7.42 -3.83 -15.14
C ALA A 24 6.94 -5.26 -15.47
N GLN A 25 5.64 -5.50 -15.67
CA GLN A 25 5.05 -6.83 -15.92
C GLN A 25 5.55 -7.89 -14.92
N CYS A 26 5.60 -7.52 -13.64
CA CYS A 26 6.12 -8.36 -12.58
C CYS A 26 5.43 -9.72 -12.55
N ASN A 27 6.20 -10.79 -12.34
CA ASN A 27 5.62 -12.08 -12.01
C ASN A 27 5.00 -12.05 -10.60
N SER A 28 4.19 -13.05 -10.26
CA SER A 28 3.43 -13.07 -9.00
C SER A 28 4.32 -12.95 -7.76
N LYS A 29 5.56 -13.46 -7.78
CA LYS A 29 6.48 -13.35 -6.63
C LYS A 29 7.03 -11.93 -6.49
N GLU A 30 7.41 -11.32 -7.60
CA GLU A 30 7.87 -9.92 -7.62
C GLU A 30 6.76 -8.97 -7.19
N PHE A 31 5.53 -9.20 -7.65
CA PHE A 31 4.37 -8.41 -7.24
C PHE A 31 4.12 -8.48 -5.73
N LEU A 32 4.25 -9.67 -5.11
CA LEU A 32 4.13 -9.82 -3.66
C LEU A 32 5.20 -9.03 -2.89
N ILE A 33 6.43 -8.98 -3.40
CA ILE A 33 7.51 -8.19 -2.80
C ILE A 33 7.16 -6.69 -2.83
N PHE A 34 6.65 -6.20 -3.97
CA PHE A 34 6.22 -4.81 -4.08
C PHE A 34 5.03 -4.48 -3.19
N MET A 35 4.05 -5.37 -3.08
CA MET A 35 2.91 -5.20 -2.17
C MET A 35 3.35 -5.19 -0.70
N SER A 36 4.31 -6.03 -0.32
CA SER A 36 4.91 -6.00 1.02
C SER A 36 5.59 -4.66 1.30
N LEU A 37 6.33 -4.13 0.33
CA LEU A 37 7.00 -2.84 0.44
C LEU A 37 6.01 -1.67 0.54
N ILE A 38 4.93 -1.70 -0.25
CA ILE A 38 3.84 -0.71 -0.17
C ILE A 38 3.16 -0.76 1.21
N SER A 39 2.90 -1.96 1.75
CA SER A 39 2.29 -2.12 3.07
C SER A 39 3.15 -1.52 4.19
N GLU A 40 4.47 -1.70 4.12
CA GLU A 40 5.39 -1.13 5.09
C GLU A 40 5.54 0.39 4.97
N LEU A 41 5.41 0.94 3.75
CA LEU A 41 5.38 2.39 3.57
C LEU A 41 4.05 2.97 4.05
N ALA A 42 2.94 2.27 3.83
CA ALA A 42 1.63 2.71 4.27
C ALA A 42 1.54 2.82 5.80
N SER A 43 2.11 1.85 6.54
CA SER A 43 2.14 1.91 8.01
C SER A 43 2.93 3.11 8.55
N GLN A 44 3.93 3.59 7.82
CA GLN A 44 4.70 4.79 8.17
C GLN A 44 4.00 6.10 7.82
N ALA A 45 3.02 6.05 6.90
CA ALA A 45 2.22 7.21 6.49
C ALA A 45 0.94 7.38 7.31
N LEU A 46 0.44 6.29 7.91
CA LEU A 46 -0.73 6.34 8.78
C LEU A 46 -0.32 6.89 10.17
N PRO A 47 -1.12 7.79 10.76
CA PRO A 47 -0.89 8.22 12.13
C PRO A 47 -1.05 7.03 13.08
N ASP A 48 -0.29 7.03 14.18
CA ASP A 48 -0.16 5.96 15.21
C ASP A 48 -1.48 5.60 15.96
N ASN A 49 -2.64 6.03 15.45
CA ASN A 49 -3.94 5.59 15.92
C ASN A 49 -4.23 4.19 15.33
N HIS A 50 -3.47 3.22 15.82
CA HIS A 50 -3.75 1.80 15.67
C HIS A 50 -4.95 1.44 16.55
N ASP A 51 -6.16 1.73 16.07
CA ASP A 51 -7.35 1.01 16.51
C ASP A 51 -8.16 0.61 15.26
N ASP A 52 -8.38 -0.70 15.17
CA ASP A 52 -9.26 -1.41 14.23
C ASP A 52 -8.81 -1.48 12.77
N ALA A 53 -7.81 -2.33 12.55
CA ALA A 53 -7.70 -3.08 11.30
C ALA A 53 -9.00 -3.88 11.08
N VAL A 54 -9.93 -3.34 10.29
CA VAL A 54 -10.97 -4.15 9.66
C VAL A 54 -10.25 -5.10 8.69
N PRO A 55 -10.28 -6.42 8.90
CA PRO A 55 -9.77 -7.34 7.89
C PRO A 55 -10.65 -7.15 6.66
N CYS A 56 -10.06 -6.83 5.51
CA CYS A 56 -10.77 -6.88 4.24
C CYS A 56 -11.34 -8.28 4.07
N ASP A 57 -12.64 -8.43 4.32
CA ASP A 57 -13.36 -9.66 4.04
C ASP A 57 -13.42 -9.79 2.52
N LEU A 58 -12.59 -10.69 1.98
CA LEU A 58 -12.59 -11.07 0.56
C LEU A 58 -13.81 -11.91 0.18
N ASN A 59 -14.81 -12.03 1.06
CA ASN A 59 -16.08 -12.69 0.75
C ASN A 59 -17.15 -11.68 0.31
N GLN A 60 -16.97 -11.07 -0.86
CA GLN A 60 -18.12 -10.80 -1.71
C GLN A 60 -18.05 -11.74 -2.90
N THR A 61 -18.61 -12.91 -2.66
CA THR A 61 -19.05 -13.89 -3.64
C THR A 61 -19.75 -13.22 -4.82
N ASP A 62 -19.34 -13.61 -6.02
CA ASP A 62 -20.15 -13.57 -7.23
C ASP A 62 -21.62 -13.86 -6.89
N SER A 63 -22.50 -12.91 -7.17
CA SER A 63 -23.93 -13.15 -7.17
C SER A 63 -24.64 -12.23 -8.16
N HIS A 64 -25.07 -12.91 -9.23
CA HIS A 64 -26.05 -12.58 -10.28
C HIS A 64 -25.65 -11.76 -11.51
#